data_AF-A0AAV2IHH1-F1
#
_entry.id   AF-A0AAV2IHH1-F1
#
_cell.length_a   1.000
_cell.length_b   1.000
_cell.length_c   1.000
_cell.angle_alpha   90.00
_cell.angle_beta   90.00
_cell.angle_gamma   90.00
#
_symmetry.space_group_name_H-M   'P 1'
#
loop_
_entity.id
_entity.type
_entity.pdbx_description
1 polymer ?
#
loop_
_entity_poly.entity_id
_entity_poly.type
_entity_poly.pdbx_seq_one_letter_code
_entity_poly.pdbx_strand_id
1 'polypeptide(L)' 'MQDLFINQYKYYDNLMKKCYPDSNITLDFTIEHVLQFFSDIAQSH' A
#
# COMPACT_ATOMS: atom_id res chain seq x y z
N MET A 1 -9.34 -9.79 3.16
CA MET A 1 -9.44 -8.32 2.98
C MET A 1 -8.07 -7.68 3.08
N GLN A 2 -7.37 -7.83 4.21
CA GLN A 2 -6.01 -7.31 4.42
C GLN A 2 -4.98 -7.87 3.40
N ASP A 3 -4.89 -9.18 3.20
CA ASP A 3 -3.94 -9.80 2.25
C ASP A 3 -4.13 -9.35 0.80
N LEU A 4 -5.38 -9.14 0.38
CA LEU A 4 -5.69 -8.65 -0.96
C LEU A 4 -5.14 -7.23 -1.15
N PHE A 5 -5.30 -6.38 -0.13
CA PHE A 5 -4.79 -5.01 -0.15
C PHE A 5 -3.25 -4.96 -0.16
N ILE A 6 -2.61 -5.82 0.63
CA ILE A 6 -1.14 -5.94 0.65
C ILE A 6 -0.61 -6.37 -0.72
N ASN A 7 -1.24 -7.38 -1.35
CA ASN A 7 -0.85 -7.81 -2.69
C ASN A 7 -1.05 -6.72 -3.74
N GLN A 8 -2.14 -5.96 -3.62
CA GLN A 8 -2.43 -4.86 -4.54
C GLN A 8 -1.43 -3.71 -4.39
N TYR A 9 -1.07 -3.34 -3.16
CA TYR A 9 0.01 -2.39 -2.89
C TYR A 9 1.33 -2.82 -3.54
N LYS A 10 1.74 -4.08 -3.32
CA LYS A 10 2.98 -4.62 -3.91
C LYS A 10 2.96 -4.61 -5.44
N TYR A 11 1.80 -4.89 -6.03
CA TYR A 11 1.63 -4.84 -7.48
C TYR A 11 1.85 -3.43 -8.01
N TYR A 12 1.21 -2.42 -7.41
CA TYR A 12 1.38 -1.03 -7.83
C TYR A 12 2.80 -0.51 -7.58
N ASP A 13 3.40 -0.79 -6.42
CA ASP A 13 4.80 -0.43 -6.13
C ASP A 13 5.77 -1.01 -7.18
N ASN A 14 5.57 -2.28 -7.56
CA ASN A 14 6.40 -2.91 -8.58
C ASN A 14 6.17 -2.29 -9.97
N LEU A 15 4.92 -1.98 -10.31
CA LEU A 15 4.56 -1.36 -11.58
C LEU A 15 5.12 0.06 -11.70
N MET A 16 5.08 0.83 -10.61
CA MET A 16 5.70 2.16 -10.54
C MET A 16 7.21 2.09 -10.70
N LYS A 17 7.89 1.17 -10.01
CA LYS A 17 9.34 0.95 -10.17
C LYS A 17 9.72 0.51 -11.58
N LYS A 18 8.88 -0.29 -12.24
CA LYS A 18 9.13 -0.81 -13.58
C LYS A 18 8.89 0.23 -14.67
N CYS A 19 7.81 0.99 -14.56
CA CYS A 19 7.40 1.94 -15.60
C CYS A 19 7.98 3.35 -15.39
N TYR A 20 8.33 3.72 -14.15
CA TYR A 20 8.73 5.07 -13.76
C TYR A 20 9.91 5.10 -12.77
N PRO A 21 11.04 4.44 -13.08
CA PRO A 21 12.18 4.33 -12.15
C PRO A 21 12.82 5.68 -11.78
N ASP A 22 12.85 6.65 -12.70
CA ASP A 22 13.49 7.97 -12.52
C ASP A 22 12.49 9.11 -12.27
N SER A 23 11.18 8.82 -12.25
CA SER A 23 10.16 9.86 -12.09
C SER A 23 9.86 10.17 -10.62
N ASN A 24 10.56 9.51 -9.69
CA ASN A 24 10.41 9.66 -8.24
C ASN A 24 8.95 9.49 -7.74
N ILE A 25 8.13 8.78 -8.51
CA ILE A 25 6.72 8.56 -8.20
C ILE A 25 6.68 7.47 -7.12
N THR A 26 6.16 7.83 -5.96
CA THR A 26 5.98 6.93 -4.81
C THR A 26 4.55 7.07 -4.30
N LEU A 27 4.06 6.04 -3.61
CA LEU A 27 2.75 6.12 -2.96
C LEU A 27 2.88 7.04 -1.73
N ASP A 28 1.89 7.90 -1.52
CA ASP A 28 1.84 8.87 -0.41
C ASP A 28 1.69 8.20 0.98
N PHE A 29 1.47 6.89 0.99
CA PHE A 29 1.27 6.09 2.19
C PHE A 29 2.09 4.81 2.14
N THR A 30 2.49 4.34 3.32
CA THR A 30 3.24 3.09 3.49
C THR A 30 2.30 1.93 3.79
N ILE A 31 2.84 0.72 3.68
CA ILE A 31 2.14 -0.50 4.11
C ILE A 31 1.71 -0.41 5.59
N GLU A 32 2.50 0.25 6.44
CA GLU A 32 2.19 0.41 7.87
C GLU A 32 0.97 1.30 8.10
N HIS A 33 0.81 2.38 7.33
CA HIS A 33 -0.39 3.22 7.39
C HIS A 33 -1.65 2.41 7.05
N VAL A 34 -1.57 1.52 6.06
CA VAL A 34 -2.68 0.64 5.67
C VAL A 34 -2.99 -0.38 6.77
N LEU A 35 -1.97 -0.99 7.37
CA LEU A 35 -2.16 -1.93 8.48
C LEU A 35 -2.81 -1.25 9.68
N GLN A 36 -2.34 -0.05 10.04
CA GLN A 36 -2.88 0.73 11.13
C GLN A 36 -4.34 1.10 10.89
N PHE A 37 -4.71 1.46 9.65
CA PHE A 37 -6.09 1.74 9.27
C PHE A 37 -7.02 0.54 9.46
N PHE A 38 -6.58 -0.67 9.08
CA PHE A 38 -7.36 -1.88 9.33
C PHE A 38 -7.48 -2.21 10.83
N SER A 39 -6.41 -1.98 11.60
CA SER A 39 -6.46 -2.14 13.06
C SER A 39 -7.43 -1.16 13.72
N ASP A 40 -7.46 0.10 13.29
CA ASP A 40 -8.35 1.13 13.82
C ASP A 40 -9.83 0.82 13.53
N ILE A 41 -10.14 0.37 12.31
CA ILE A 41 -11.48 -0.12 11.96
C ILE A 41 -11.89 -1.33 12.81
N ALA A 42 -10.97 -2.27 13.01
CA ALA A 42 -11.23 -3.47 13.81
C ALA A 42 -11.42 -3.15 15.31
N GLN A 43 -10.80 -2.09 15.82
CA GLN A 43 -10.96 -1.63 17.21
C GLN A 43 -12.18 -0.74 17.42
N SER A 44 -12.67 -0.06 16.38
CA SER A 44 -13.91 0.72 16.43
C SER A 44 -15.19 -0.13 16.39
N HIS A 45 -15.07 -1.46 16.37
CA HIS A 45 -16.16 -2.43 16.24
C HIS A 45 -16.29 -3.37 17.44
#